data_AF-A0A9E0NQU7-F1
#
_entry.id   AF-A0A9E0NQU7-F1
#
_cell.length_a   1.000
_cell.length_b   1.000
_cell.length_c   1.000
_cell.angle_alpha   90.00
_cell.angle_beta   90.00
_cell.angle_gamma   90.00
#
_symmetry.space_group_name_H-M   'P 1'
#
loop_
_entity.id
_entity.type
_entity.pdbx_description
1 polymer ?
#
loop_
_entity_poly.entity_id
_entity_poly.type
_entity_poly.pdbx_seq_one_letter_code
_entity_poly.pdbx_strand_id
1 'polypeptide(L)'
;MAGSVKGLYLCSLLLGGRLDGAALEQTLLDKSLLAAWWLACSSRRSLAAVVSNQAALAAVLSSPSALPAMVASSVAMREVVTRHAALVAMIASPAALAALVASQAAMREVAADQTAMEVMTASPAAVAALVASQVAMREVAASRVAMGVMVASRDALPAMLASATAKMVVYGNDVAIDVIAASDDALAACRSAGLRQAIPCWLRRTRQVHLPGRGLVCPGRSISSSGYL
;
A
#
# COMPACT_ATOMS: atom_id res chain seq x y z
N MET A 1 14.78 21.47 21.24
CA MET A 1 15.99 21.44 20.38
C MET A 1 16.84 20.17 20.53
N ALA A 2 16.98 19.59 21.73
CA ALA A 2 17.82 18.40 21.94
C ALA A 2 17.45 17.16 21.09
N GLY A 3 16.15 16.93 20.81
CA GLY A 3 15.71 15.80 19.98
C GLY A 3 16.13 15.89 18.50
N SER A 4 16.25 17.11 17.95
CA SER A 4 16.64 17.30 16.55
C SER A 4 18.13 17.01 16.33
N VAL A 5 18.98 17.40 17.29
CA VAL A 5 20.43 17.12 17.22
C VAL A 5 20.71 15.62 17.34
N LYS A 6 20.03 14.93 18.27
CA LYS A 6 20.14 13.47 18.43
C LYS A 6 19.68 12.72 17.17
N GLY A 7 18.62 13.18 16.52
CA GLY A 7 18.11 12.57 15.28
C GLY A 7 19.10 12.73 14.13
N LEU A 8 19.68 13.92 13.97
CA LEU A 8 20.73 14.17 12.98
C LEU A 8 21.99 13.34 13.25
N TYR A 9 22.36 13.18 14.52
CA TYR A 9 23.47 12.32 14.91
C TYR A 9 23.24 10.86 14.49
N LEU A 10 22.06 10.30 14.78
CA LEU A 10 21.70 8.95 14.33
C LEU A 10 21.75 8.80 12.80
N CYS A 11 21.19 9.76 12.06
CA CYS A 11 21.28 9.76 10.60
C CYS A 11 22.74 9.81 10.12
N SER A 12 23.59 10.63 10.76
CA SER A 12 25.01 10.69 10.40
C SER A 12 25.75 9.37 10.66
N LEU A 13 25.41 8.66 11.75
CA LEU A 13 26.00 7.36 12.07
C LEU A 13 25.58 6.28 11.07
N LEU A 14 24.30 6.26 10.68
CA LEU A 14 23.77 5.37 9.66
C LEU A 14 24.41 5.63 8.29
N LEU A 15 24.51 6.90 7.89
CA LEU A 15 25.14 7.28 6.62
C LEU A 15 26.63 6.98 6.58
N GLY A 16 27.31 7.01 7.72
CA GLY A 16 28.70 6.60 7.86
C GLY A 16 28.92 5.08 7.85
N GLY A 17 27.87 4.27 7.70
CA GLY A 17 27.96 2.80 7.66
C GLY A 17 28.41 2.16 8.97
N ARG A 18 28.34 2.90 10.09
CA ARG A 18 28.80 2.44 11.41
C ARG A 18 27.74 1.69 12.21
N LEU A 19 26.50 1.68 11.74
CA LEU A 19 25.36 1.06 12.40
C LEU A 19 24.72 0.03 11.46
N ASP A 20 24.90 -1.25 11.78
CA ASP A 20 24.08 -2.32 11.23
C ASP A 20 22.73 -2.40 11.95
N GLY A 21 21.76 -3.15 11.42
CA GLY A 21 20.41 -3.22 12.00
C GLY A 21 20.37 -3.60 13.48
N ALA A 22 21.23 -4.52 13.92
CA ALA A 22 21.33 -4.91 15.33
C ALA A 22 21.94 -3.80 16.21
N ALA A 23 22.96 -3.10 15.70
CA ALA A 23 23.58 -1.99 16.41
C ALA A 23 22.61 -0.79 16.50
N LEU A 24 21.87 -0.52 15.43
CA LEU A 24 20.79 0.47 15.43
C LEU A 24 19.74 0.11 16.48
N GLU A 25 19.29 -1.14 16.54
CA GLU A 25 18.31 -1.56 17.53
C GLU A 25 18.82 -1.36 18.98
N GLN A 26 20.07 -1.73 19.26
CA GLN A 26 20.68 -1.49 20.57
C GLN A 26 20.72 0.00 20.93
N THR A 27 20.99 0.89 19.97
CA THR A 27 20.94 2.34 20.22
C THR A 27 19.53 2.85 20.44
N LEU A 28 18.52 2.24 19.79
CA LEU A 28 17.12 2.63 19.90
C LEU A 28 16.43 2.10 21.17
N LEU A 29 17.08 1.21 21.94
CA LEU A 29 16.62 0.84 23.29
C LEU A 29 16.57 2.07 24.22
N ASP A 30 17.43 3.06 24.00
CA ASP A 30 17.29 4.35 24.68
C ASP A 30 16.07 5.10 24.12
N LYS A 31 15.04 5.24 24.96
CA LYS A 31 13.80 5.97 24.63
C LYS A 31 14.05 7.37 24.08
N SER A 32 15.13 8.03 24.51
CA SER A 32 15.47 9.38 24.04
C SER A 32 15.97 9.39 22.59
N LEU A 33 16.69 8.34 22.18
CA LEU A 33 17.16 8.15 20.81
C LEU A 33 16.05 7.62 19.91
N LEU A 34 15.17 6.77 20.43
CA LEU A 34 13.96 6.36 19.73
C LEU A 34 13.08 7.57 19.41
N ALA A 35 12.79 8.44 20.37
CA ALA A 35 12.03 9.66 20.13
C ALA A 35 12.73 10.59 19.11
N ALA A 36 14.06 10.65 19.13
CA ALA A 36 14.83 11.42 18.16
C ALA A 36 14.75 10.82 16.74
N TRP A 37 14.70 9.49 16.61
CA TRP A 37 14.47 8.80 15.35
C TRP A 37 13.08 9.11 14.78
N TRP A 38 12.02 9.07 15.58
CA TRP A 38 10.68 9.48 15.15
C TRP A 38 10.63 10.91 14.59
N LEU A 39 11.34 11.84 15.24
CA LEU A 39 11.49 13.21 14.74
C LEU A 39 12.30 13.26 13.44
N ALA A 40 13.36 12.47 13.33
CA ALA A 40 14.15 12.36 12.10
C ALA A 40 13.31 11.82 10.93
N CYS A 41 12.42 10.85 11.19
CA CYS A 41 11.47 10.32 10.21
C CYS A 41 10.42 11.33 9.75
N SER A 42 10.18 12.36 10.55
CA SER A 42 9.28 13.47 10.19
C SER A 42 10.00 14.55 9.36
N SER A 43 11.34 14.49 9.28
CA SER A 43 12.16 15.45 8.55
C SER A 43 12.57 14.88 7.18
N ARG A 44 12.10 15.54 6.12
CA ARG A 44 12.38 15.17 4.73
C ARG A 44 13.88 15.08 4.42
N ARG A 45 14.66 16.06 4.88
CA ARG A 45 16.10 16.16 4.55
C ARG A 45 16.91 15.01 5.13
N SER A 46 16.65 14.64 6.39
CA SER A 46 17.35 13.54 7.06
C SER A 46 17.05 12.20 6.40
N LEU A 47 15.78 11.93 6.09
CA LEU A 47 15.41 10.67 5.47
C LEU A 47 15.77 10.56 4.00
N ALA A 48 15.74 11.65 3.24
CA ALA A 48 16.17 11.64 1.84
C ALA A 48 17.58 11.05 1.69
N ALA A 49 18.50 11.41 2.59
CA ALA A 49 19.86 10.87 2.60
C ALA A 49 19.89 9.38 3.02
N VAL A 50 19.17 9.02 4.08
CA VAL A 50 19.14 7.63 4.60
C VAL A 50 18.55 6.67 3.56
N VAL A 51 17.45 7.05 2.91
CA VAL A 51 16.75 6.25 1.90
C VAL A 51 17.58 6.12 0.62
N SER A 52 18.36 7.15 0.26
CA SER A 52 19.30 7.09 -0.86
C SER A 52 20.52 6.20 -0.60
N ASN A 53 20.85 5.90 0.65
CA ASN A 53 21.98 5.06 1.00
C ASN A 53 21.51 3.63 1.30
N GLN A 54 21.89 2.69 0.43
CA GLN A 54 21.43 1.30 0.51
C GLN A 54 21.82 0.61 1.82
N ALA A 55 23.01 0.87 2.37
CA ALA A 55 23.45 0.28 3.63
C ALA A 55 22.65 0.85 4.82
N ALA A 56 22.45 2.17 4.84
CA ALA A 56 21.66 2.83 5.87
C ALA A 56 20.19 2.38 5.84
N LEU A 57 19.60 2.27 4.64
CA LEU A 57 18.26 1.75 4.47
C LEU A 57 18.18 0.28 4.93
N ALA A 58 19.13 -0.58 4.54
CA ALA A 58 19.15 -1.97 4.97
C ALA A 58 19.22 -2.13 6.50
N ALA A 59 20.00 -1.28 7.19
CA ALA A 59 20.04 -1.23 8.65
C ALA A 59 18.68 -0.84 9.25
N VAL A 60 17.99 0.15 8.68
CA VAL A 60 16.63 0.54 9.12
C VAL A 60 15.62 -0.58 8.89
N LEU A 61 15.67 -1.25 7.74
CA LEU A 61 14.74 -2.33 7.38
C LEU A 61 14.94 -3.62 8.20
N SER A 62 16.10 -3.78 8.82
CA SER A 62 16.41 -4.92 9.71
C SER A 62 16.20 -4.60 11.19
N SER A 63 15.95 -3.33 11.55
CA SER A 63 15.66 -2.91 12.92
C SER A 63 14.14 -2.90 13.20
N PRO A 64 13.66 -3.69 14.18
CA PRO A 64 12.24 -3.75 14.51
C PRO A 64 11.70 -2.46 15.15
N SER A 65 12.54 -1.62 15.76
CA SER A 65 12.11 -0.32 16.31
C SER A 65 12.20 0.82 15.31
N ALA A 66 13.17 0.80 14.38
CA ALA A 66 13.35 1.88 13.41
C ALA A 66 12.30 1.84 12.29
N LEU A 67 12.00 0.64 11.80
CA LEU A 67 11.12 0.43 10.65
C LEU A 67 9.70 0.95 10.88
N PRO A 68 8.99 0.64 11.99
CA PRO A 68 7.64 1.12 12.22
C PRO A 68 7.56 2.65 12.28
N ALA A 69 8.58 3.32 12.83
CA ALA A 69 8.65 4.77 12.89
C ALA A 69 8.77 5.40 11.49
N MET A 70 9.55 4.77 10.61
CA MET A 70 9.67 5.19 9.22
C MET A 70 8.35 4.99 8.47
N VAL A 71 7.74 3.81 8.59
CA VAL A 71 6.53 3.44 7.86
C VAL A 71 5.26 4.14 8.36
N ALA A 72 5.24 4.59 9.62
CA ALA A 72 4.17 5.41 10.17
C ALA A 72 4.22 6.87 9.68
N SER A 73 5.38 7.35 9.22
CA SER A 73 5.55 8.71 8.73
C SER A 73 5.25 8.82 7.24
N SER A 74 4.25 9.62 6.86
CA SER A 74 3.94 9.90 5.46
C SER A 74 5.09 10.63 4.74
N VAL A 75 5.82 11.50 5.44
CA VAL A 75 6.99 12.20 4.90
C VAL A 75 8.09 11.21 4.52
N ALA A 76 8.33 10.23 5.41
CA ALA A 76 9.29 9.17 5.16
C ALA A 76 8.89 8.31 3.96
N MET A 77 7.64 7.86 3.97
CA MET A 77 7.13 6.97 2.93
C MET A 77 7.08 7.64 1.57
N ARG A 78 6.81 8.95 1.50
CA ARG A 78 6.93 9.70 0.25
C ARG A 78 8.36 9.71 -0.30
N GLU A 79 9.38 9.83 0.56
CA GLU A 79 10.78 9.75 0.12
C GLU A 79 11.19 8.35 -0.35
N VAL A 80 10.59 7.30 0.22
CA VAL A 80 10.76 5.91 -0.22
C VAL A 80 10.07 5.67 -1.56
N VAL A 81 8.81 6.09 -1.70
CA VAL A 81 7.99 5.92 -2.91
C VAL A 81 8.62 6.63 -4.10
N THR A 82 9.14 7.85 -3.90
CA THR A 82 9.84 8.61 -4.94
C THR A 82 11.19 8.01 -5.34
N ARG A 83 11.73 7.05 -4.57
CA ARG A 83 12.99 6.34 -4.84
C ARG A 83 12.72 4.85 -5.01
N HIS A 84 12.43 4.43 -6.23
CA HIS A 84 12.04 3.05 -6.55
C HIS A 84 12.99 1.99 -6.01
N ALA A 85 14.30 2.23 -6.01
CA ALA A 85 15.28 1.29 -5.44
C ALA A 85 15.04 1.01 -3.94
N ALA A 86 14.61 2.01 -3.18
CA ALA A 86 14.28 1.85 -1.76
C ALA A 86 12.96 1.08 -1.57
N LEU A 87 11.94 1.37 -2.39
CA LEU A 87 10.69 0.62 -2.38
C LEU A 87 10.92 -0.86 -2.73
N VAL A 88 11.75 -1.15 -3.74
CA VAL A 88 12.14 -2.53 -4.10
C VAL A 88 12.84 -3.22 -2.94
N ALA A 89 13.77 -2.54 -2.25
CA ALA A 89 14.43 -3.09 -1.07
C ALA A 89 13.44 -3.39 0.08
N MET A 90 12.43 -2.54 0.28
CA MET A 90 11.35 -2.80 1.24
C MET A 90 10.51 -4.01 0.84
N ILE A 91 10.16 -4.15 -0.44
CA ILE A 91 9.38 -5.28 -0.93
C ILE A 91 10.15 -6.61 -0.81
N ALA A 92 11.47 -6.57 -1.01
CA ALA A 92 12.33 -7.74 -0.84
C ALA A 92 12.47 -8.18 0.63
N SER A 93 12.24 -7.29 1.59
CA SER A 93 12.27 -7.61 3.03
C SER A 93 10.87 -7.96 3.54
N PRO A 94 10.63 -9.20 4.02
CA PRO A 94 9.29 -9.62 4.46
C PRO A 94 8.79 -8.81 5.68
N ALA A 95 9.68 -8.43 6.59
CA ALA A 95 9.33 -7.60 7.75
C ALA A 95 8.93 -6.18 7.32
N ALA A 96 9.65 -5.60 6.36
CA ALA A 96 9.35 -4.28 5.83
C ALA A 96 8.06 -4.25 5.04
N LEU A 97 7.83 -5.26 4.20
CA LEU A 97 6.61 -5.42 3.41
C LEU A 97 5.38 -5.65 4.31
N ALA A 98 5.50 -6.45 5.37
CA ALA A 98 4.42 -6.62 6.34
C ALA A 98 4.07 -5.31 7.04
N ALA A 99 5.08 -4.55 7.48
CA ALA A 99 4.86 -3.24 8.10
C ALA A 99 4.27 -2.22 7.11
N LEU A 100 4.75 -2.20 5.86
CA LEU A 100 4.26 -1.34 4.78
C LEU A 100 2.75 -1.52 4.59
N VAL A 101 2.35 -2.77 4.37
CA VAL A 101 0.97 -3.17 4.06
C VAL A 101 0.03 -3.06 5.27
N ALA A 102 0.58 -3.07 6.49
CA ALA A 102 -0.16 -2.80 7.72
C ALA A 102 -0.36 -1.30 7.99
N SER A 103 0.47 -0.42 7.41
CA SER A 103 0.41 1.02 7.64
C SER A 103 -0.46 1.73 6.63
N GLN A 104 -1.52 2.37 7.14
CA GLN A 104 -2.40 3.21 6.34
C GLN A 104 -1.66 4.40 5.71
N ALA A 105 -0.77 5.06 6.46
CA ALA A 105 -0.04 6.22 5.96
C ALA A 105 0.92 5.85 4.82
N ALA A 106 1.56 4.69 4.92
CA ALA A 106 2.44 4.19 3.88
C ALA A 106 1.67 3.79 2.63
N MET A 107 0.60 3.01 2.80
CA MET A 107 -0.22 2.54 1.68
C MET A 107 -0.93 3.68 0.95
N ARG A 108 -1.24 4.79 1.64
CA ARG A 108 -1.72 6.02 0.98
C ARG A 108 -0.73 6.60 -0.01
N GLU A 109 0.53 6.75 0.40
CA GLU A 109 1.57 7.30 -0.47
C GLU A 109 1.88 6.33 -1.63
N VAL A 110 1.93 5.03 -1.37
CA VAL A 110 2.12 4.01 -2.41
C VAL A 110 0.95 3.99 -3.39
N ALA A 111 -0.30 3.99 -2.91
CA ALA A 111 -1.49 3.93 -3.75
C ALA A 111 -1.74 5.22 -4.55
N ALA A 112 -1.19 6.35 -4.12
CA ALA A 112 -1.22 7.60 -4.86
C ALA A 112 -0.24 7.63 -6.04
N ASP A 113 0.82 6.81 -6.00
CA ASP A 113 1.86 6.78 -7.03
C ASP A 113 1.71 5.54 -7.94
N GLN A 114 1.49 5.79 -9.23
CA GLN A 114 1.29 4.72 -10.21
C GLN A 114 2.51 3.80 -10.31
N THR A 115 3.71 4.38 -10.36
CA THR A 115 4.95 3.62 -10.56
C THR A 115 5.29 2.77 -9.34
N ALA A 116 4.99 3.25 -8.14
CA ALA A 116 5.15 2.45 -6.93
C ALA A 116 4.18 1.27 -6.88
N MET A 117 2.93 1.48 -7.31
CA MET A 117 1.97 0.38 -7.44
C MET A 117 2.39 -0.62 -8.52
N GLU A 118 2.96 -0.18 -9.64
CA GLU A 118 3.50 -1.08 -10.66
C GLU A 118 4.60 -1.98 -10.07
N VAL A 119 5.54 -1.39 -9.31
CA VAL A 119 6.58 -2.15 -8.59
C VAL A 119 5.98 -3.14 -7.58
N MET A 120 4.96 -2.75 -6.83
CA MET A 120 4.24 -3.66 -5.92
C MET A 120 3.59 -4.82 -6.66
N THR A 121 2.89 -4.55 -7.76
CA THR A 121 2.19 -5.59 -8.53
C THR A 121 3.12 -6.52 -9.32
N ALA A 122 4.36 -6.09 -9.59
CA ALA A 122 5.38 -6.93 -10.20
C ALA A 122 5.94 -8.00 -9.24
N SER A 123 5.73 -7.85 -7.92
CA SER A 123 6.18 -8.81 -6.91
C SER A 123 5.02 -9.67 -6.42
N PRO A 124 5.04 -11.01 -6.63
CA PRO A 124 3.96 -11.88 -6.19
C PRO A 124 3.80 -11.90 -4.65
N ALA A 125 4.90 -11.76 -3.91
CA ALA A 125 4.87 -11.67 -2.45
C ALA A 125 4.17 -10.39 -1.97
N ALA A 126 4.41 -9.27 -2.66
CA ALA A 126 3.74 -8.00 -2.37
C ALA A 126 2.25 -8.05 -2.70
N VAL A 127 1.89 -8.59 -3.86
CA VAL A 127 0.49 -8.82 -4.23
C VAL A 127 -0.21 -9.68 -3.17
N ALA A 128 0.38 -10.80 -2.77
CA ALA A 128 -0.20 -11.69 -1.77
C ALA A 128 -0.43 -10.98 -0.43
N ALA A 129 0.54 -10.19 0.05
CA ALA A 129 0.39 -9.43 1.29
C ALA A 129 -0.67 -8.32 1.16
N LEU A 130 -0.67 -7.59 0.03
CA LEU A 130 -1.65 -6.54 -0.25
C LEU A 130 -3.07 -7.08 -0.16
N VAL A 131 -3.39 -8.13 -0.93
CA VAL A 131 -4.76 -8.68 -0.99
C VAL A 131 -5.19 -9.38 0.30
N ALA A 132 -4.24 -9.79 1.14
CA ALA A 132 -4.51 -10.34 2.47
C ALA A 132 -4.81 -9.23 3.51
N SER A 133 -4.27 -8.03 3.32
CA SER A 133 -4.43 -6.92 4.26
C SER A 133 -5.63 -6.05 3.94
N GLN A 134 -6.55 -5.96 4.90
CA GLN A 134 -7.69 -5.05 4.79
C GLN A 134 -7.27 -3.57 4.78
N VAL A 135 -6.20 -3.21 5.51
CA VAL A 135 -5.72 -1.82 5.58
C VAL A 135 -5.19 -1.37 4.21
N ALA A 136 -4.33 -2.18 3.59
CA ALA A 136 -3.80 -1.88 2.27
C ALA A 136 -4.88 -1.85 1.20
N MET A 137 -5.75 -2.87 1.16
CA MET A 137 -6.82 -2.90 0.16
C MET A 137 -7.79 -1.73 0.29
N ARG A 138 -7.99 -1.16 1.49
CA ARG A 138 -8.84 0.04 1.65
C ARG A 138 -8.24 1.25 0.95
N GLU A 139 -6.94 1.46 1.12
CA GLU A 139 -6.24 2.59 0.47
C GLU A 139 -6.08 2.37 -1.04
N VAL A 140 -5.81 1.13 -1.47
CA VAL A 140 -5.79 0.77 -2.89
C VAL A 140 -7.16 0.99 -3.51
N ALA A 141 -8.24 0.46 -2.92
CA ALA A 141 -9.60 0.60 -3.44
C ALA A 141 -10.09 2.06 -3.50
N ALA A 142 -9.63 2.92 -2.59
CA ALA A 142 -9.94 4.34 -2.61
C ALA A 142 -9.19 5.12 -3.70
N SER A 143 -8.10 4.57 -4.23
CA SER A 143 -7.29 5.21 -5.29
C SER A 143 -7.62 4.65 -6.67
N ARG A 144 -8.06 5.53 -7.58
CA ARG A 144 -8.25 5.18 -9.00
C ARG A 144 -6.95 4.73 -9.66
N VAL A 145 -5.82 5.33 -9.28
CA VAL A 145 -4.50 5.02 -9.83
C VAL A 145 -4.11 3.60 -9.43
N ALA A 146 -4.17 3.27 -8.14
CA ALA A 146 -3.80 1.96 -7.65
C ALA A 146 -4.73 0.85 -8.16
N MET A 147 -6.05 1.08 -8.14
CA MET A 147 -7.00 0.11 -8.71
C MET A 147 -6.80 -0.08 -10.21
N GLY A 148 -6.46 0.98 -10.96
CA GLY A 148 -6.16 0.88 -12.38
C GLY A 148 -4.98 -0.06 -12.66
N VAL A 149 -3.89 0.09 -11.90
CA VAL A 149 -2.71 -0.80 -11.99
C VAL A 149 -3.06 -2.23 -11.58
N MET A 150 -3.77 -2.41 -10.47
CA MET A 150 -4.21 -3.74 -10.00
C MET A 150 -5.05 -4.47 -11.06
N VAL A 151 -5.96 -3.74 -11.71
CA VAL A 151 -6.86 -4.27 -12.73
C VAL A 151 -6.14 -4.61 -14.03
N ALA A 152 -5.17 -3.79 -14.45
CA ALA A 152 -4.38 -4.05 -15.65
C ALA A 152 -3.35 -5.19 -15.44
N SER A 153 -2.99 -5.51 -14.21
CA SER A 153 -2.00 -6.53 -13.89
C SER A 153 -2.55 -7.96 -14.03
N ARG A 154 -1.82 -8.78 -14.77
CA ARG A 154 -2.17 -10.20 -15.01
C ARG A 154 -2.08 -11.07 -13.76
N ASP A 155 -1.26 -10.69 -12.79
CA ASP A 155 -1.06 -11.47 -11.56
C ASP A 155 -1.86 -10.89 -10.39
N ALA A 156 -1.97 -9.57 -10.31
CA ALA A 156 -2.62 -8.91 -9.19
C ALA A 156 -4.15 -9.03 -9.23
N LEU A 157 -4.77 -8.93 -10.42
CA LEU A 157 -6.22 -9.05 -10.55
C LEU A 157 -6.73 -10.45 -10.15
N PRO A 158 -6.16 -11.57 -10.63
CA PRO A 158 -6.59 -12.89 -10.18
C PRO A 158 -6.42 -13.10 -8.68
N ALA A 159 -5.29 -12.65 -8.10
CA ALA A 159 -5.06 -12.74 -6.66
C ALA A 159 -6.11 -11.94 -5.85
N MET A 160 -6.46 -10.75 -6.34
CA MET A 160 -7.52 -9.91 -5.75
C MET A 160 -8.88 -10.61 -5.81
N LEU A 161 -9.23 -11.22 -6.96
CA LEU A 161 -10.49 -11.95 -7.13
C LEU A 161 -10.53 -13.27 -6.34
N ALA A 162 -9.39 -13.87 -6.03
CA ALA A 162 -9.31 -15.05 -5.16
C ALA A 162 -9.51 -14.66 -3.68
N SER A 163 -8.93 -13.54 -3.23
CA SER A 163 -8.98 -13.10 -1.82
C SER A 163 -10.37 -12.63 -1.37
N ALA A 164 -10.88 -13.25 -0.30
CA ALA A 164 -12.12 -12.82 0.36
C ALA A 164 -12.00 -11.40 0.95
N THR A 165 -10.86 -11.07 1.56
CA THR A 165 -10.60 -9.75 2.15
C THR A 165 -10.66 -8.64 1.11
N ALA A 166 -9.99 -8.85 -0.03
CA ALA A 166 -9.96 -7.88 -1.12
C ALA A 166 -11.35 -7.67 -1.74
N LYS A 167 -12.07 -8.77 -2.03
CA LYS A 167 -13.45 -8.74 -2.52
C LYS A 167 -14.35 -7.89 -1.63
N MET A 168 -14.29 -8.08 -0.32
CA MET A 168 -15.11 -7.34 0.64
C MET A 168 -14.84 -5.85 0.66
N VAL A 169 -13.58 -5.44 0.55
CA VAL A 169 -13.22 -4.02 0.51
C VAL A 169 -13.65 -3.38 -0.81
N VAL A 170 -13.43 -4.08 -1.93
CA VAL A 170 -13.81 -3.60 -3.27
C VAL A 170 -15.32 -3.42 -3.38
N TYR A 171 -16.14 -4.36 -2.88
CA TYR A 171 -17.60 -4.22 -2.92
C TYR A 171 -18.13 -3.07 -2.07
N GLY A 172 -17.38 -2.63 -1.06
CA GLY A 172 -17.74 -1.48 -0.23
C GLY A 172 -17.27 -0.13 -0.78
N ASN A 173 -16.62 -0.09 -1.96
CA ASN A 173 -15.97 1.11 -2.47
C ASN A 173 -16.39 1.43 -3.91
N ASP A 174 -17.12 2.52 -4.08
CA ASP A 174 -17.63 2.98 -5.38
C ASP A 174 -16.50 3.26 -6.39
N VAL A 175 -15.35 3.77 -5.92
CA VAL A 175 -14.20 4.10 -6.80
C VAL A 175 -13.62 2.83 -7.41
N ALA A 176 -13.41 1.79 -6.60
CA ALA A 176 -12.90 0.51 -7.08
C ALA A 176 -13.87 -0.16 -8.05
N ILE A 177 -15.17 -0.09 -7.76
CA ILE A 177 -16.22 -0.60 -8.63
C ILE A 177 -16.23 0.12 -9.98
N ASP A 178 -16.14 1.44 -9.99
CA ASP A 178 -16.12 2.23 -11.22
C ASP A 178 -14.92 1.86 -12.11
N VAL A 179 -13.73 1.69 -11.53
CA VAL A 179 -12.51 1.31 -12.27
C VAL A 179 -12.63 -0.10 -12.85
N ILE A 180 -13.14 -1.06 -12.09
CA ILE A 180 -13.35 -2.43 -12.56
C ILE A 180 -14.42 -2.46 -13.68
N ALA A 181 -15.50 -1.68 -13.53
CA ALA A 181 -16.58 -1.62 -14.51
C ALA A 181 -16.14 -0.98 -15.84
N ALA A 182 -15.09 -0.15 -15.82
CA ALA A 182 -14.52 0.47 -17.01
C ALA A 182 -13.55 -0.45 -17.79
N SER A 183 -13.09 -1.57 -17.20
CA SER A 183 -12.12 -2.48 -17.83
C SER A 183 -12.77 -3.77 -18.32
N ASP A 184 -12.76 -3.99 -19.64
CA ASP A 184 -13.30 -5.21 -20.24
C ASP A 184 -12.54 -6.48 -19.80
N ASP A 185 -11.22 -6.37 -19.58
CA ASP A 185 -10.36 -7.46 -19.11
C ASP A 185 -10.72 -7.86 -17.67
N ALA A 186 -10.96 -6.87 -16.80
CA ALA A 186 -11.40 -7.13 -15.43
C ALA A 186 -12.75 -7.85 -15.41
N LEU A 187 -13.67 -7.43 -16.27
CA LEU A 187 -14.98 -8.07 -16.39
C LEU A 187 -14.87 -9.49 -16.96
N ALA A 188 -13.95 -9.74 -17.88
CA ALA A 188 -13.68 -11.09 -18.38
C ALA A 188 -13.14 -12.00 -17.26
N ALA A 189 -12.21 -11.50 -16.46
CA ALA A 189 -11.64 -12.24 -15.33
C ALA A 189 -12.65 -12.47 -14.18
N CYS A 190 -13.52 -11.51 -13.90
CA CYS A 190 -14.63 -11.72 -12.96
C CYS A 190 -15.59 -12.82 -13.44
N ARG A 191 -15.88 -12.88 -14.75
CA ARG A 191 -16.72 -13.92 -15.34
C ARG A 191 -16.08 -15.31 -15.22
N SER A 192 -14.78 -15.43 -15.44
CA SER A 192 -14.06 -16.71 -15.32
C SER A 192 -13.90 -17.14 -13.85
N ALA A 193 -13.75 -16.21 -12.92
CA ALA A 193 -13.68 -16.48 -11.48
C ALA A 193 -15.02 -16.91 -10.84
N GLY A 194 -16.09 -17.08 -11.63
CA GLY A 194 -17.39 -17.53 -11.12
C GLY A 194 -18.15 -16.47 -10.32
N LEU A 195 -17.71 -15.20 -10.33
CA LEU A 195 -18.35 -14.07 -9.66
C LEU A 195 -19.65 -13.61 -10.36
N ARG A 196 -20.39 -14.54 -10.99
CA ARG A 196 -21.64 -14.27 -11.73
C ARG A 196 -22.71 -13.56 -10.87
N GLN A 197 -22.70 -13.76 -9.55
CA GLN A 197 -23.59 -13.05 -8.62
C GLN A 197 -23.06 -11.68 -8.18
N ALA A 198 -21.76 -11.45 -8.34
CA ALA A 198 -21.09 -10.19 -8.08
C ALA A 198 -20.81 -9.37 -9.35
N ILE A 199 -21.55 -9.66 -10.44
CA ILE A 199 -21.85 -8.69 -11.50
C ILE A 199 -23.17 -8.05 -11.11
N PRO A 200 -23.17 -7.04 -10.25
CA PRO A 200 -24.37 -6.65 -9.57
C PRO A 200 -25.06 -5.62 -10.44
N CYS A 201 -26.24 -5.24 -10.02
CA CYS A 201 -27.13 -4.33 -10.72
C CYS A 201 -26.43 -3.03 -11.19
N TRP A 202 -25.29 -2.65 -10.61
CA TRP A 202 -24.46 -1.50 -10.99
C TRP A 202 -23.71 -1.64 -12.33
N LEU A 203 -23.36 -2.84 -12.81
CA LEU A 203 -22.82 -2.98 -14.18
C LEU A 203 -23.87 -2.58 -15.23
N ARG A 204 -25.15 -2.70 -14.86
CA ARG A 204 -26.29 -2.21 -15.64
C ARG A 204 -26.44 -0.68 -15.54
N ARG A 205 -26.02 -0.07 -14.42
CA ARG A 205 -26.05 1.38 -14.17
C ARG A 205 -24.95 2.12 -14.94
N THR A 206 -23.70 1.64 -14.92
CA THR A 206 -22.55 2.30 -15.57
C THR A 206 -22.62 2.25 -17.10
N ARG A 207 -23.04 1.12 -17.70
CA ARG A 207 -23.30 1.04 -19.16
C ARG A 207 -24.49 1.87 -19.63
N GLN A 208 -25.45 2.18 -18.76
CA GLN A 208 -26.60 3.03 -19.13
C GLN A 208 -26.28 4.53 -19.10
N VAL A 209 -25.31 5.00 -18.30
CA VAL A 209 -24.92 6.42 -18.33
C VAL A 209 -24.24 6.81 -19.65
N HIS A 210 -23.67 5.85 -20.38
CA HIS A 210 -23.07 6.04 -21.71
C HIS A 210 -24.05 5.88 -22.88
N LEU A 211 -25.32 5.51 -22.62
CA LEU A 211 -26.35 5.35 -23.66
C LEU A 211 -27.53 6.29 -23.37
N PRO A 212 -27.65 7.44 -24.05
CA PRO A 212 -28.77 8.33 -23.84
C PRO A 212 -30.05 7.67 -24.38
N GLY A 213 -31.08 7.50 -23.52
CA GLY A 213 -32.46 7.33 -24.00
C GLY A 213 -33.29 6.14 -23.51
N ARG A 214 -32.91 5.39 -22.48
CA ARG A 214 -33.84 4.41 -21.86
C ARG A 214 -33.87 4.55 -20.34
N GLY A 215 -34.88 5.23 -19.83
CA GLY A 215 -35.20 5.20 -18.41
C GLY A 215 -35.60 3.80 -17.96
N LEU A 216 -35.32 3.45 -16.70
CA LEU A 216 -36.26 2.80 -15.78
C LEU A 216 -35.65 2.51 -14.40
N VAL A 217 -36.58 2.53 -13.44
CA VAL A 217 -36.57 2.24 -11.99
C VAL A 217 -35.65 1.09 -11.54
N CYS A 218 -34.91 1.31 -10.44
CA CYS A 218 -34.24 0.25 -9.67
C CYS A 218 -35.04 -0.08 -8.39
N PRO A 219 -35.38 -1.35 -8.10
CA PRO A 219 -35.93 -1.70 -6.81
C PRO A 219 -34.81 -1.91 -5.77
N GLY A 220 -35.01 -1.33 -4.59
CA GLY A 220 -34.59 -1.90 -3.30
C GLY A 220 -33.10 -2.01 -3.00
N ARG A 221 -32.57 -0.99 -2.30
CA ARG A 221 -31.40 -1.15 -1.43
C ARG A 221 -31.82 -1.99 -0.21
N SER A 222 -31.54 -3.29 -0.23
CA SER A 222 -31.54 -4.12 0.99
C SER A 222 -30.17 -4.75 1.15
N ILE A 223 -29.34 -4.13 2.00
CA ILE A 223 -28.15 -4.79 2.54
C ILE A 223 -28.69 -5.83 3.51
N SER A 224 -28.87 -7.07 3.05
CA SER A 224 -29.08 -8.23 3.92
C SER A 224 -27.71 -8.87 4.15
N SER A 225 -27.27 -8.81 5.40
CA SER A 225 -26.11 -9.52 5.93
C SER A 225 -26.36 -11.02 5.98
N SER A 226 -26.32 -11.71 4.85
CA SER A 226 -26.41 -13.17 4.83
C SER A 226 -25.71 -13.76 3.62
N GLY A 227 -24.55 -14.38 3.85
CA GLY A 227 -23.85 -15.16 2.81
C GLY A 227 -22.33 -15.05 2.85
N TYR A 228 -21.70 -15.27 4.01
CA TYR A 228 -20.34 -15.82 4.04
C TYR A 228 -20.45 -17.30 4.36
N LEU A 229 -20.39 -18.13 3.33
CA LEU A 229 -19.84 -19.49 3.35
C LEU A 229 -19.18 -19.72 1.99
#